data_AF-A0A367M3Z2-F1
#
_entry.id   AF-A0A367M3Z2-F1
#
_cell.length_a   1.000
_cell.length_b   1.000
_cell.length_c   1.000
_cell.angle_alpha   90.00
_cell.angle_beta   90.00
_cell.angle_gamma   90.00
#
_symmetry.space_group_name_H-M   'P 1'
#
loop_
_entity.id
_entity.type
_entity.pdbx_description
1 polymer ?
#
loop_
_entity_poly.entity_id
_entity_poly.type
_entity_poly.pdbx_seq_one_letter_code
_entity_poly.pdbx_strand_id
1 'polypeptide(L)'
;MARRAPAQWIVDRAWCVYRCLDLNHVPRSDRYQALALKLAALAPFRRAGHYVAWRGGHALVWFWDEEVREAVAEDCVDQPRRYDDIPCLLYTS
;
A
#
# COMPACT_ATOMS: atom_id res chain seq x y z
N MET A 1 23.82 -19.44 2.78
CA MET A 1 23.16 -18.87 1.58
C MET A 1 22.25 -17.74 2.04
N ALA A 2 22.66 -16.48 1.85
CA ALA A 2 21.82 -15.33 2.23
C ALA A 2 20.70 -15.18 1.18
N ARG A 3 19.45 -15.31 1.62
CA ARG A 3 18.27 -15.13 0.77
C ARG A 3 18.22 -13.65 0.38
N ARG A 4 18.56 -13.34 -0.87
CA ARG A 4 18.51 -11.98 -1.43
C ARG A 4 17.08 -11.47 -1.23
N ALA A 5 16.91 -10.46 -0.40
CA ALA A 5 15.59 -9.87 -0.19
C ALA A 5 15.06 -9.38 -1.54
N PRO A 6 13.77 -9.61 -1.85
CA PRO A 6 13.19 -9.13 -3.10
C PRO A 6 13.38 -7.61 -3.19
N ALA A 7 13.61 -7.09 -4.40
CA ALA A 7 13.63 -5.65 -4.62
C ALA A 7 12.31 -5.06 -4.12
N GLN A 8 12.39 -4.10 -3.21
CA GLN A 8 11.24 -3.39 -2.67
C GLN A 8 11.21 -1.98 -3.25
N TRP A 9 10.01 -1.52 -3.57
CA TRP A 9 9.77 -0.20 -4.13
C TRP A 9 9.17 0.68 -3.05
N ILE A 10 9.63 1.92 -2.99
CA ILE A 10 9.13 2.91 -2.04
C ILE A 10 8.43 3.97 -2.86
N VAL A 11 7.14 4.13 -2.60
CA VAL A 11 6.33 5.19 -3.19
C VAL A 11 6.21 6.29 -2.15
N ASP A 12 6.50 7.53 -2.53
CA ASP A 12 6.34 8.67 -1.64
C ASP A 12 4.88 8.79 -1.18
N ARG A 13 4.68 9.18 0.08
CA ARG A 13 3.34 9.34 0.67
C ARG A 13 2.45 10.32 -0.09
N ALA A 14 3.04 11.34 -0.73
CA ALA A 14 2.31 12.36 -1.49
C ALA A 14 1.68 11.77 -2.76
N TRP A 15 2.20 10.65 -3.25
CA TRP A 15 1.71 9.92 -4.42
C TRP A 15 0.77 8.77 -4.04
N CYS A 16 0.60 8.53 -2.74
CA CYS A 16 -0.30 7.52 -2.21
C CYS A 16 -1.57 8.16 -1.64
N VAL A 17 -2.72 7.59 -1.99
CA VAL A 17 -4.00 7.91 -1.35
C VAL A 17 -4.20 6.97 -0.17
N TYR A 18 -4.10 7.51 1.03
CA TYR A 18 -4.36 6.77 2.27
C TYR A 18 -5.86 6.69 2.60
N ARG A 19 -6.31 5.50 3.02
CA ARG A 19 -7.65 5.24 3.55
C ARG A 19 -7.57 4.27 4.73
N CYS A 20 -8.33 4.56 5.79
CA CYS A 20 -8.51 3.66 6.90
C CYS A 20 -9.92 3.08 6.85
N LEU A 21 -10.03 1.75 6.88
CA LEU A 21 -11.30 1.04 6.87
C LEU A 21 -11.49 0.31 8.20
N ASP A 22 -12.55 0.69 8.92
CA ASP A 22 -12.98 -0.06 10.08
C ASP A 22 -13.79 -1.30 9.65
N LEU A 23 -13.28 -2.47 10.00
CA LEU A 23 -13.88 -3.78 9.75
C LEU A 23 -14.12 -4.54 11.06
N ASN A 24 -14.18 -3.86 12.20
CA ASN A 24 -14.52 -4.47 13.49
C ASN A 24 -15.91 -5.12 13.47
N HIS A 25 -16.85 -4.54 12.73
CA HIS A 25 -18.20 -5.07 12.54
C HIS A 25 -18.26 -6.33 11.67
N VAL A 26 -17.18 -6.68 10.96
CA VAL A 26 -17.12 -7.86 10.09
C VAL A 26 -16.45 -9.03 10.84
N PRO A 27 -17.03 -10.25 10.77
CA PRO A 27 -16.40 -11.46 11.30
C PRO A 27 -15.00 -11.65 10.72
N ARG A 28 -14.05 -12.12 11.54
CA ARG A 28 -12.64 -12.19 11.17
C ARG A 28 -12.38 -13.04 9.91
N SER A 29 -13.19 -14.07 9.69
CA SER A 29 -13.17 -14.92 8.49
C SER A 29 -13.43 -14.14 7.19
N ASP A 30 -14.30 -13.13 7.26
CA ASP A 30 -14.85 -12.46 6.08
C ASP A 30 -14.19 -11.11 5.82
N ARG A 31 -13.35 -10.64 6.75
CA ARG A 31 -12.66 -9.34 6.69
C ARG A 31 -11.85 -9.15 5.42
N TYR A 32 -11.15 -10.19 4.95
CA TYR A 32 -10.37 -10.11 3.71
C TYR A 32 -11.28 -9.98 2.47
N GLN A 33 -12.39 -10.70 2.44
CA GLN A 33 -13.38 -10.62 1.37
C GLN A 33 -14.06 -9.25 1.35
N ALA A 34 -14.51 -8.77 2.52
CA ALA A 34 -15.14 -7.46 2.68
C ALA A 34 -14.17 -6.32 2.32
N LEU A 35 -12.89 -6.46 2.69
CA LEU A 35 -11.85 -5.55 2.27
C LEU A 35 -11.69 -5.54 0.75
N ALA A 36 -11.56 -6.70 0.09
CA ALA A 36 -11.39 -6.78 -1.36
C ALA A 36 -12.53 -6.07 -2.12
N LEU A 37 -13.77 -6.24 -1.67
CA LEU A 37 -14.94 -5.54 -2.22
C LEU A 37 -14.82 -4.01 -2.04
N LYS A 38 -14.40 -3.56 -0.85
CA LYS A 38 -14.18 -2.13 -0.58
C LYS A 38 -13.02 -1.56 -1.39
N LEU A 39 -11.93 -2.31 -1.57
CA LEU A 39 -10.76 -1.88 -2.36
C LEU A 39 -11.15 -1.59 -3.80
N ALA A 40 -11.94 -2.47 -4.43
CA ALA A 40 -12.45 -2.27 -5.78
C ALA A 40 -13.36 -1.02 -5.88
N ALA A 41 -14.19 -0.78 -4.87
CA ALA A 41 -15.09 0.38 -4.84
C ALA A 41 -14.37 1.71 -4.53
N LEU A 42 -13.25 1.65 -3.80
CA LEU A 42 -12.51 2.83 -3.34
C LEU A 42 -11.33 3.20 -4.23
N ALA A 43 -10.96 2.34 -5.19
CA ALA A 43 -9.86 2.57 -6.11
C ALA A 43 -10.11 3.89 -6.88
N PRO A 44 -9.31 4.95 -6.65
CA PRO A 44 -9.53 6.24 -7.29
C PRO A 44 -8.91 6.30 -8.70
N PHE A 45 -8.08 5.31 -9.05
CA PHE A 45 -7.34 5.23 -10.30
C PHE A 45 -7.86 4.09 -11.18
N ARG A 46 -7.74 4.23 -12.51
CA ARG A 46 -8.11 3.15 -13.45
C ARG A 46 -7.26 1.90 -13.26
N ARG A 47 -5.98 2.07 -12.92
CA ARG A 47 -5.03 0.99 -12.63
C ARG A 47 -4.41 1.22 -11.25
N ALA A 48 -5.22 1.02 -10.20
CA ALA A 48 -4.79 1.26 -8.84
C ALA A 48 -4.00 0.06 -8.28
N GLY A 49 -2.72 0.28 -7.97
CA GLY A 49 -1.99 -0.58 -7.05
C GLY A 49 -2.40 -0.28 -5.61
N HIS A 50 -2.31 -1.26 -4.73
CA HIS A 50 -2.65 -1.06 -3.31
C HIS A 50 -1.80 -1.89 -2.37
N TYR A 51 -1.59 -1.35 -1.18
CA TYR A 51 -0.96 -2.03 -0.05
C TYR A 51 -1.88 -1.94 1.16
N VAL A 52 -1.98 -3.04 1.91
CA VAL A 52 -2.82 -3.11 3.10
C VAL A 52 -2.02 -3.59 4.29
N ALA A 53 -2.05 -2.80 5.37
CA ALA A 53 -1.59 -3.20 6.68
C ALA A 53 -2.78 -3.37 7.63
N TRP A 54 -2.82 -4.49 8.34
CA TRP A 54 -3.86 -4.75 9.32
C TRP A 54 -3.41 -4.35 10.73
N ARG A 55 -4.27 -3.60 11.44
CA ARG A 55 -4.11 -3.28 12.86
C ARG A 55 -5.41 -3.62 13.59
N GLY A 56 -5.47 -4.84 14.12
CA GLY A 56 -6.67 -5.36 14.79
C GLY A 56 -7.82 -5.55 13.80
N GLY A 57 -8.91 -4.81 13.97
CA GLY A 57 -10.03 -4.78 13.01
C GLY A 57 -9.97 -3.64 11.99
N HIS A 58 -8.89 -2.85 11.97
CA HIS A 58 -8.71 -1.79 10.98
C HIS A 58 -7.80 -2.27 9.84
N ALA A 59 -8.22 -1.98 8.62
CA ALA A 59 -7.40 -2.11 7.42
C ALA A 59 -6.90 -0.73 7.01
N LEU A 60 -5.59 -0.53 7.11
CA LEU A 60 -4.88 0.65 6.64
C LEU A 60 -4.51 0.40 5.19
N VAL A 61 -5.06 1.19 4.28
CA VAL A 61 -4.91 0.99 2.83
C VAL A 61 -4.21 2.20 2.23
N TRP A 62 -3.21 1.94 1.39
CA TRP A 62 -2.59 2.93 0.52
C TRP A 62 -2.83 2.53 -0.91
N PHE A 63 -3.39 3.43 -1.70
CA PHE A 63 -3.56 3.27 -3.14
C PHE A 63 -2.54 4.14 -3.87
N TRP A 64 -1.99 3.65 -4.97
CA TRP A 64 -1.19 4.45 -5.90
C TRP A 64 -1.62 4.14 -7.33
N ASP A 65 -1.24 5.01 -8.25
CA ASP A 65 -1.45 4.76 -9.67
C ASP A 65 -0.31 3.88 -10.21
N GLU A 66 -0.65 2.67 -10.65
CA GLU A 66 0.31 1.70 -11.17
C GLU A 66 0.89 2.13 -12.52
N GLU A 67 0.14 2.89 -13.32
CA GLU A 67 0.59 3.42 -14.61
C GLU A 67 1.67 4.49 -14.40
N VAL A 68 1.43 5.39 -13.44
CA VAL A 68 2.42 6.38 -13.01
C VAL A 68 3.65 5.71 -12.41
N ARG A 69 3.44 4.66 -11.59
CA ARG A 69 4.55 3.90 -11.00
C ARG A 69 5.41 3.23 -12.08
N GLU A 70 4.80 2.63 -13.09
CA GLU A 70 5.51 2.02 -14.22
C GLU A 70 6.28 3.08 -15.03
N ALA A 71 5.65 4.21 -15.35
CA ALA A 71 6.31 5.30 -16.07
C ALA A 71 7.52 5.86 -15.30
N VAL A 72 7.40 6.07 -13.99
CA VAL A 72 8.51 6.55 -13.15
C VAL A 72 9.59 5.48 -13.01
N ALA A 73 9.24 4.19 -12.94
CA ALA A 73 10.21 3.11 -12.87
C ALA A 73 11.03 2.97 -14.16
N GLU A 74 10.44 3.24 -15.34
CA GLU A 74 11.15 3.27 -16.62
C GLU A 74 12.09 4.48 -16.72
N ASP A 75 11.71 5.63 -16.15
CA ASP A 75 12.52 6.86 -16.16
C ASP A 75 13.66 6.82 -15.11
N CYS A 76 13.51 6.02 -14.05
CA CYS A 76 14.55 5.80 -13.05
C CYS A 76 15.59 4.76 -13.51
N VAL A 77 16.66 5.22 -14.16
CA VAL A 77 17.88 4.42 -14.42
C VAL A 77 18.62 4.01 -13.13
N ASP A 78 18.36 4.70 -12.02
CA ASP A 78 18.92 4.37 -10.71
C ASP A 78 18.11 3.25 -10.04
N GLN A 79 18.76 2.11 -9.79
CA GLN A 79 18.18 0.96 -9.08
C GLN A 79 17.47 1.39 -7.79
N PRO A 80 16.35 0.73 -7.42
CA PRO A 80 15.60 1.08 -6.22
C PRO A 80 16.52 1.06 -5.00
N ARG A 81 16.81 2.26 -4.46
CA ARG A 81 17.62 2.39 -3.26
C ARG A 81 16.87 1.75 -2.11
N ARG A 82 17.47 0.69 -1.58
CA ARG A 82 17.00 -0.03 -0.41
C ARG A 82 16.99 0.92 0.80
N TYR A 83 15.81 1.37 1.22
CA TYR A 83 15.63 1.86 2.58
C TYR A 83 15.06 0.71 3.40
N ASP A 84 15.88 0.19 4.31
CA ASP A 84 15.40 -0.60 5.43
C ASP A 84 14.64 0.38 6.35
N ASP A 85 13.41 0.01 6.71
CA ASP A 85 12.48 0.71 7.61
C ASP A 85 11.73 1.93 7.06
N ILE A 86 10.42 1.73 6.83
CA ILE A 86 9.43 2.81 6.85
C ILE A 86 8.99 2.98 8.31
N PRO A 87 9.42 4.04 9.03
CA PRO A 87 8.88 4.28 10.35
C PRO A 87 7.45 4.77 10.18
N CYS A 88 6.48 4.04 10.73
CA CYS A 88 5.10 4.50 10.96
C CYS A 88 5.01 5.70 11.94
N LEU A 89 6.05 6.53 12.08
CA LEU A 89 6.19 7.56 13.11
C LEU A 89 6.19 8.97 12.51
N LEU A 90 5.08 9.40 11.90
CA LEU A 90 4.76 10.82 11.76
C LEU A 90 3.24 11.03 11.75
N TYR A 91 2.59 10.66 12.86
CA TYR A 91 1.26 11.16 13.23
C TYR A 91 1.29 11.58 14.70
N THR A 92 2.06 12.63 15.01
CA THR A 92 1.83 13.48 16.20
C THR A 92 2.32 14.90 15.90
N SER A 93 1.37 15.80 15.66
CA SER A 93 1.46 17.24 15.97
C SER A 93 0.04 17.74 16.16
#